data_AF-A0A819EM65-F1
#
_entry.id   AF-A0A819EM65-F1
#
_cell.length_a   1.000
_cell.length_b   1.000
_cell.length_c   1.000
_cell.angle_alpha   90.00
_cell.angle_beta   90.00
_cell.angle_gamma   90.00
#
_symmetry.space_group_name_H-M   'P 1'
#
loop_
_entity.id
_entity.type
_entity.pdbx_description
1 polymer ?
#
loop_
_entity_poly.entity_id
_entity_poly.type
_entity_poly.pdbx_seq_one_letter_code
_entity_poly.pdbx_strand_id
1 'polypeptide(L)'
;MLQSRGITDLLAAEKKAQELIEEARKRKNKRIKDAQNEAKSEIEQFKGERDQRFKSLEQQQMGNRAQMTEESNKQTQVQIGSLKAEYEATKDNLLERIITLVCDIKPESHINARIE
;
A
#
# COMPACT_ATOMS: atom_id res chain seq x y z
N MET A 1 -37.36 67.67 38.52
CA MET A 1 -36.46 67.64 37.34
C MET A 1 -35.23 66.74 37.51
N LEU A 2 -34.66 66.54 38.72
CA LEU A 2 -33.49 65.65 38.92
C LEU A 2 -33.77 64.16 38.67
N GLN A 3 -34.97 63.66 38.99
CA GLN A 3 -35.34 62.24 38.78
C GLN A 3 -35.32 61.82 37.30
N SER A 4 -35.63 62.72 36.37
CA SER A 4 -35.66 62.41 34.93
C SER A 4 -34.26 62.25 34.32
N ARG A 5 -33.23 62.94 34.86
CA ARG A 5 -31.85 62.83 34.36
C ARG A 5 -31.18 61.52 34.78
N GLY A 6 -31.41 61.06 36.02
CA GLY A 6 -30.87 59.79 36.49
C GLY A 6 -31.37 58.59 35.68
N ILE A 7 -32.65 58.60 35.27
CA ILE A 7 -33.23 57.55 34.43
C ILE A 7 -32.60 57.54 33.03
N THR A 8 -32.40 58.71 32.42
CA THR A 8 -31.76 58.78 31.09
C THR A 8 -30.31 58.31 31.10
N ASP A 9 -29.56 58.60 32.17
CA ASP A 9 -28.18 58.14 32.31
C ASP A 9 -28.09 56.63 32.49
N LEU A 10 -29.01 56.03 33.27
CA LEU A 10 -29.13 54.58 33.44
C LEU A 10 -29.47 53.88 32.12
N LEU A 11 -30.43 54.41 31.35
CA LEU A 11 -30.80 53.86 30.03
C LEU A 11 -29.63 53.95 29.03
N ALA A 12 -28.87 55.04 29.05
CA ALA A 12 -27.68 55.19 28.20
C ALA A 12 -26.56 54.22 28.61
N ALA A 13 -26.37 54.00 29.91
CA ALA A 13 -25.42 53.00 30.43
C ALA A 13 -25.85 51.57 30.07
N GLU A 14 -27.14 51.25 30.17
CA GLU A 14 -27.70 49.95 29.78
C GLU A 14 -27.46 49.67 28.29
N LYS A 15 -27.76 50.65 27.42
CA LYS A 15 -27.53 50.51 25.98
C LYS A 15 -26.06 50.27 25.65
N LYS A 16 -25.13 51.03 26.27
CA LYS A 16 -23.69 50.81 26.10
C LYS A 16 -23.24 49.44 26.58
N ALA A 17 -23.78 48.96 27.71
CA ALA A 17 -23.47 47.63 28.22
C ALA A 17 -23.98 46.52 27.28
N GLN A 18 -25.19 46.67 26.74
CA GLN A 18 -25.75 45.75 25.76
C GLN A 18 -24.90 45.70 24.48
N GLU A 19 -24.53 46.85 23.92
CA GLU A 19 -23.65 46.93 22.74
C GLU A 19 -22.29 46.25 22.98
N LEU A 20 -21.68 46.47 24.15
CA LEU A 20 -20.42 45.82 24.55
C LEU A 20 -20.55 44.29 24.61
N ILE A 21 -21.66 43.78 25.17
CA ILE A 21 -21.93 42.34 25.26
C ILE A 21 -22.19 41.74 23.88
N GLU A 22 -22.95 42.43 23.02
CA GLU A 22 -23.21 41.98 21.65
C GLU A 22 -21.94 41.94 20.82
N GLU A 23 -21.08 42.94 20.93
CA GLU A 23 -19.80 42.96 20.25
C GLU A 23 -18.90 41.81 20.72
N ALA A 24 -18.84 41.56 22.04
CA ALA A 24 -18.10 40.43 22.60
C ALA A 24 -18.62 39.08 22.08
N ARG A 25 -19.95 38.89 22.01
CA ARG A 25 -20.58 37.68 21.44
C ARG A 25 -20.25 37.52 19.96
N LYS A 26 -20.34 38.60 19.18
CA LYS A 26 -20.00 38.60 17.75
C LYS A 26 -18.53 38.23 17.52
N ARG A 27 -17.61 38.80 18.30
CA ARG A 27 -16.18 38.47 18.26
C ARG A 27 -15.92 37.00 18.61
N LYS A 28 -16.57 36.47 19.65
CA LYS A 28 -16.47 35.05 20.03
C LYS A 28 -16.96 34.15 18.89
N ASN A 29 -18.14 34.42 18.34
CA ASN A 29 -18.71 33.61 17.26
C ASN A 29 -17.86 33.67 15.99
N LYS A 30 -17.26 34.82 15.68
CA LYS A 30 -16.32 34.97 14.57
C LYS A 30 -15.09 34.06 14.78
N ARG A 31 -14.44 34.12 15.95
CA ARG A 31 -13.29 33.26 16.26
C ARG A 31 -13.61 31.77 16.18
N ILE A 32 -14.81 31.35 16.60
CA ILE A 32 -15.24 29.95 16.48
C ILE A 32 -15.36 29.55 15.01
N LYS A 33 -15.99 30.39 14.17
CA LYS A 33 -16.12 30.12 12.73
C LYS A 33 -14.78 30.09 12.03
N ASP A 34 -13.90 31.03 12.35
CA ASP A 34 -12.56 31.11 11.77
C ASP A 34 -11.77 29.83 12.09
N ALA A 35 -11.77 29.40 13.36
CA ALA A 35 -11.12 28.14 13.78
C ALA A 35 -11.73 26.89 13.11
N GLN A 36 -13.06 26.85 12.93
CA GLN A 36 -13.72 25.75 12.22
C GLN A 36 -13.33 25.70 10.74
N ASN A 37 -13.22 26.85 10.09
CA ASN A 37 -12.84 26.93 8.68
C ASN A 37 -11.37 26.57 8.48
N GLU A 38 -10.49 27.05 9.37
CA GLU A 38 -9.07 26.72 9.36
C GLU A 38 -8.84 25.22 9.54
N ALA A 39 -9.47 24.60 10.55
CA ALA A 39 -9.39 23.16 10.76
C ALA A 39 -9.91 22.35 9.55
N LYS A 40 -10.99 22.80 8.89
CA LYS A 40 -11.49 22.16 7.67
C LYS A 40 -10.49 22.28 6.52
N SER A 41 -9.90 23.44 6.33
CA SER A 41 -8.88 23.68 5.32
C SER A 41 -7.66 22.79 5.53
N GLU A 42 -7.18 22.66 6.77
CA GLU A 42 -6.05 21.78 7.11
C GLU A 42 -6.39 20.30 6.83
N ILE A 43 -7.60 19.86 7.18
CA ILE A 43 -8.05 18.49 6.88
C ILE A 43 -8.09 18.23 5.37
N GLU A 44 -8.59 19.18 4.58
CA GLU A 44 -8.66 19.05 3.12
C GLU A 44 -7.26 19.01 2.50
N GLN A 45 -6.34 19.87 2.95
CA GLN A 45 -4.95 19.85 2.51
C GLN A 45 -4.29 18.51 2.84
N PHE A 46 -4.43 18.03 4.09
CA PHE A 46 -3.85 16.76 4.50
C PHE A 46 -4.42 15.58 3.71
N LYS A 47 -5.73 15.58 3.44
CA LYS A 47 -6.35 14.57 2.57
C LYS A 47 -5.78 14.62 1.15
N GLY A 48 -5.67 15.81 0.57
CA GLY A 48 -5.10 16.00 -0.76
C GLY A 48 -3.66 15.47 -0.86
N GLU A 49 -2.81 15.81 0.11
CA GLU A 49 -1.43 15.30 0.18
C GLU A 49 -1.38 13.77 0.31
N ARG A 50 -2.24 13.19 1.16
CA ARG A 50 -2.31 11.73 1.35
C ARG A 50 -2.78 11.00 0.11
N ASP A 51 -3.79 11.53 -0.57
CA ASP A 51 -4.31 10.96 -1.80
C ASP A 51 -3.29 11.05 -2.94
N GLN A 52 -2.56 12.17 -3.04
CA GLN A 52 -1.46 12.31 -4.00
C GLN A 52 -0.35 11.30 -3.70
N ARG A 53 0.07 11.19 -2.44
CA ARG A 53 1.09 10.22 -2.03
C ARG A 53 0.65 8.78 -2.31
N PHE A 54 -0.61 8.45 -2.04
CA PHE A 54 -1.18 7.14 -2.33
C PHE A 54 -1.15 6.83 -3.82
N LYS A 55 -1.62 7.75 -4.68
CA LYS A 55 -1.58 7.60 -6.14
C LYS A 55 -0.16 7.43 -6.68
N SER A 56 0.81 8.19 -6.16
CA SER A 56 2.22 8.04 -6.55
C SER A 56 2.78 6.67 -6.17
N LEU A 57 2.46 6.16 -4.98
CA LEU A 57 2.87 4.82 -4.55
C LEU A 57 2.20 3.73 -5.38
N GLU A 58 0.91 3.90 -5.70
CA GLU A 58 0.17 2.97 -6.56
C GLU A 58 0.80 2.89 -7.96
N GLN A 59 1.14 4.04 -8.56
CA GLN A 59 1.83 4.09 -9.85
C GLN A 59 3.21 3.43 -9.80
N GLN A 60 3.99 3.67 -8.74
CA GLN A 60 5.29 3.02 -8.54
C GLN A 60 5.15 1.50 -8.37
N GLN A 61 4.18 1.03 -7.59
CA GLN A 61 3.94 -0.40 -7.41
C GLN A 61 3.47 -1.07 -8.70
N MET A 62 2.58 -0.43 -9.46
CA MET A 62 2.13 -0.95 -10.76
C MET A 62 3.29 -1.04 -11.76
N GLY A 63 4.17 -0.01 -11.79
CA GLY A 63 5.40 -0.04 -12.59
C GLY A 63 6.34 -1.17 -12.18
N ASN A 64 6.54 -1.37 -10.87
CA ASN A 64 7.40 -2.43 -10.33
C ASN A 64 6.87 -3.83 -10.64
N ARG A 65 5.55 -4.03 -10.69
CA ARG A 65 4.97 -5.35 -10.97
C ARG A 65 5.23 -5.81 -12.41
N ALA A 66 5.19 -4.90 -13.37
CA ALA A 66 5.54 -5.20 -14.75
C ALA A 66 7.03 -5.55 -14.87
N GLN A 67 7.92 -4.75 -14.25
CA GLN A 67 9.36 -5.01 -14.22
C GLN A 67 9.70 -6.35 -13.55
N MET A 68 9.10 -6.65 -12.40
CA MET A 68 9.28 -7.92 -11.70
C MET A 68 8.84 -9.12 -12.55
N THR A 69 7.74 -8.97 -13.29
CA THR A 69 7.25 -10.02 -14.21
C THR A 69 8.22 -10.23 -15.37
N GLU A 70 8.74 -9.15 -15.94
CA GLU A 70 9.72 -9.22 -17.04
C GLU A 70 11.03 -9.86 -16.57
N GLU A 71 11.54 -9.48 -15.39
CA GLU A 71 12.75 -10.04 -14.82
C GLU A 71 12.58 -11.52 -14.44
N SER A 72 11.43 -11.88 -13.86
CA SER A 72 11.08 -13.28 -13.60
C SER A 72 11.05 -14.09 -14.89
N ASN A 73 10.43 -13.59 -15.96
CA ASN A 73 10.39 -14.26 -17.25
C ASN A 73 11.80 -14.45 -17.85
N LYS A 74 12.67 -13.42 -17.76
CA LYS A 74 14.08 -13.53 -18.19
C LYS A 74 14.81 -14.61 -17.40
N GLN A 75 14.66 -14.64 -16.08
CA GLN A 75 15.29 -15.65 -15.24
C GLN A 75 14.78 -17.06 -15.57
N THR A 76 13.47 -17.23 -15.79
CA THR A 76 12.88 -18.50 -16.21
C THR A 76 13.45 -18.95 -17.56
N GLN A 77 13.60 -18.06 -18.53
CA GLN A 77 14.20 -18.40 -19.83
C GLN A 77 15.66 -18.85 -19.69
N VAL A 78 16.43 -18.18 -18.83
CA VAL A 78 17.82 -18.58 -18.54
C VAL A 78 17.86 -19.98 -17.91
N GLN A 79 16.99 -20.25 -16.93
CA GLN A 79 16.92 -21.58 -16.29
C GLN A 79 16.51 -22.68 -17.28
N ILE A 80 15.54 -22.43 -18.15
CA ILE A 80 15.17 -23.36 -19.23
C ILE A 80 16.35 -23.61 -20.16
N GLY A 81 17.12 -22.57 -20.49
CA GLY A 81 18.34 -22.68 -21.29
C GLY A 81 19.39 -23.59 -20.64
N SER A 82 19.67 -23.36 -19.35
CA SER A 82 20.62 -24.20 -18.57
C SER A 82 20.16 -25.66 -18.53
N LEU A 83 18.89 -25.90 -18.21
CA LEU A 83 18.31 -27.23 -18.12
C LEU A 83 18.43 -27.99 -19.45
N LYS A 84 18.16 -27.31 -20.58
CA LYS A 84 18.32 -27.91 -21.91
C LYS A 84 19.77 -28.26 -22.21
N ALA A 85 20.72 -27.39 -21.87
CA ALA A 85 22.13 -27.64 -22.07
C ALA A 85 22.61 -28.84 -21.24
N GLU A 86 22.20 -28.91 -19.97
CA GLU A 86 22.50 -30.05 -19.08
C GLU A 86 21.87 -31.36 -19.60
N TYR A 87 20.63 -31.28 -20.11
CA TYR A 87 19.97 -32.43 -20.72
C TYR A 87 20.75 -32.94 -21.93
N GLU A 88 21.08 -32.09 -22.90
CA GLU A 88 21.83 -32.51 -24.09
C GLU A 88 23.21 -33.07 -23.73
N ALA A 89 23.88 -32.52 -22.71
CA ALA A 89 25.18 -33.02 -22.25
C ALA A 89 25.11 -34.41 -21.60
N THR A 90 23.99 -34.75 -20.95
CA THR A 90 23.85 -36.00 -20.17
C THR A 90 23.07 -37.09 -20.89
N LYS A 91 22.26 -36.72 -21.88
CA LYS A 91 21.35 -37.60 -22.62
C LYS A 91 22.03 -38.83 -23.19
N ASP A 92 23.14 -38.66 -23.90
CA ASP A 92 23.80 -39.77 -24.61
C ASP A 92 24.41 -40.77 -23.62
N ASN A 93 25.02 -40.28 -22.53
CA ASN A 93 25.56 -41.13 -21.47
C ASN A 93 24.45 -41.91 -20.74
N LEU A 94 23.31 -41.25 -20.49
CA LEU A 94 22.15 -41.90 -19.87
C LEU A 94 21.58 -43.00 -20.77
N LEU A 95 21.46 -42.74 -22.07
CA LEU A 95 20.97 -43.71 -23.06
C LEU A 95 21.90 -44.92 -23.13
N GLU A 96 23.20 -44.72 -23.23
CA GLU A 96 24.20 -45.80 -23.25
C GLU A 96 24.09 -46.66 -21.99
N ARG A 97 23.96 -46.04 -20.82
CA ARG A 97 23.81 -46.76 -19.55
C ARG A 97 22.52 -47.56 -19.48
N ILE A 98 21.39 -47.01 -19.95
CA ILE A 98 20.12 -47.72 -19.99
C ILE A 98 20.21 -48.92 -20.94
N ILE A 99 20.73 -48.73 -22.15
CA ILE A 99 20.89 -49.81 -23.13
C ILE A 99 21.79 -50.92 -22.57
N THR A 100 22.91 -50.55 -21.94
CA THR A 100 23.83 -51.50 -21.32
C THR A 100 23.13 -52.35 -20.25
N LEU A 101 22.35 -51.72 -19.37
CA LEU A 101 21.61 -52.44 -18.32
C LEU A 101 20.52 -53.36 -18.88
N VAL A 102 19.84 -52.93 -19.95
CA VAL A 102 18.79 -53.74 -20.59
C VAL A 102 19.38 -54.95 -21.33
N CYS A 103 20.57 -54.79 -21.91
CA CYS A 103 21.26 -55.86 -22.64
C CYS A 103 22.11 -56.78 -21.74
N ASP A 104 22.43 -56.38 -20.49
CA ASP A 104 23.17 -57.19 -19.51
C ASP A 104 22.26 -58.22 -18.84
N ILE A 105 21.86 -59.25 -19.58
CA ILE A 105 21.04 -60.35 -19.07
C ILE A 105 21.91 -61.24 -18.18
N LYS A 106 21.66 -61.18 -16.87
CA LYS A 106 22.26 -62.09 -15.87
C LYS A 106 21.23 -63.13 -15.44
N PRO A 107 21.23 -64.32 -16.07
CA PRO A 107 20.34 -65.39 -15.67
C PRO A 107 20.80 -65.91 -14.30
N GLU A 108 20.02 -65.61 -13.27
CA GLU A 108 20.19 -66.20 -11.95
C GLU A 108 19.16 -67.29 -11.72
N SER A 109 19.63 -68.42 -11.19
CA SER A 109 18.73 -69.46 -10.72
C SER A 109 17.99 -68.95 -9.50
N HIS A 110 16.67 -69.16 -9.47
CA HIS A 110 15.87 -68.76 -8.32
C HIS A 110 16.42 -69.44 -7.05
N ILE A 111 16.40 -68.73 -5.91
CA ILE A 111 17.04 -69.15 -4.64
C ILE A 111 16.61 -70.56 -4.19
N ASN A 112 15.44 -71.02 -4.63
CA ASN A 112 14.85 -72.33 -4.30
C ASN A 112 15.03 -73.40 -5.40
N ALA A 113 15.86 -73.17 -6.41
CA ALA A 113 16.09 -74.15 -7.46
C ALA A 113 16.79 -75.39 -6.87
N ARG A 114 16.09 -76.54 -6.88
CA ARG A 114 16.65 -77.83 -6.48
C ARG A 114 17.29 -78.47 -7.71
N ILE A 115 18.60 -78.70 -7.63
CA ILE A 115 19.32 -79.54 -8.59
C ILE A 115 19.14 -80.97 -8.09
N GLU A 116 18.39 -81.78 -8.84
CA GLU A 116 18.37 -83.24 -8.66
C GLU A 116 19.58 -83.89 -9.31
#